data_AF-A0A429XV17-F1
#
_entry.id   AF-A0A429XV17-F1
#
_cell.length_a   1.000
_cell.length_b   1.000
_cell.length_c   1.000
_cell.angle_alpha   90.00
_cell.angle_beta   90.00
_cell.angle_gamma   90.00
#
_symmetry.space_group_name_H-M   'P 1'
#
loop_
_entity.id
_entity.type
_entity.pdbx_description
1 polymer ?
#
loop_
_entity_poly.entity_id
_entity_poly.type
_entity_poly.pdbx_seq_one_letter_code
_entity_poly.pdbx_strand_id
1 'polypeptide(L)'
;MQYYLNNQVEIWYILGAVLMIIEMYLGGTIAFFFAGLAAFCLALCMNFNLLTLNTLIDQVGFFFGFFCLWSIILWKPTKYLLNLGSNDRYENIKGSVAVVYSNTISDKNLGEIKWSGAVCKAKLANSNKKNILKKGDNVKICSVKNNVFIVEKYS
;
A
#
# COMPACT_ATOMS: atom_id res chain seq x y z
N MET A 1 28.55 28.62 8.15
CA MET A 1 28.08 27.99 9.40
C MET A 1 27.05 28.83 10.16
N GLN A 2 27.27 30.15 10.33
CA GLN A 2 26.31 31.07 10.97
C GLN A 2 24.93 31.16 10.26
N TYR A 3 24.88 31.01 8.94
CA TYR A 3 23.63 31.01 8.17
C TYR A 3 22.63 29.92 8.60
N TYR A 4 23.14 28.72 8.91
CA TYR A 4 22.31 27.60 9.34
C TYR A 4 21.74 27.78 10.74
N LEU A 5 22.38 28.60 11.57
CA LEU A 5 21.92 28.89 12.93
C LEU A 5 20.86 30.00 12.94
N ASN A 6 20.94 30.96 12.02
CA ASN A 6 19.94 32.04 11.91
C ASN A 6 18.67 31.63 11.16
N ASN A 7 18.76 30.70 10.19
CA ASN A 7 17.64 30.32 9.33
C ASN A 7 17.17 28.88 9.56
N GLN A 8 17.18 28.41 10.80
CA GLN A 8 16.79 27.03 11.15
C GLN A 8 15.37 26.69 10.68
N VAL A 9 14.44 27.64 10.78
CA VAL A 9 13.03 27.46 10.36
C VAL A 9 12.93 27.24 8.85
N GLU A 10 13.63 28.03 8.05
CA GLU A 10 13.62 27.93 6.58
C GLU A 10 14.16 26.58 6.11
N ILE A 11 15.18 26.06 6.79
CA ILE A 11 15.78 24.76 6.47
C ILE A 11 14.76 23.64 6.68
N TRP A 12 13.98 23.68 7.77
CA TRP A 12 12.94 22.68 8.02
C TRP A 12 11.80 22.77 7.00
N TYR A 13 11.43 23.97 6.54
CA TYR A 13 10.47 24.12 5.43
C TYR A 13 10.99 23.55 4.11
N ILE A 14 12.24 23.86 3.75
CA ILE A 14 12.86 23.33 2.54
C ILE A 14 12.96 21.80 2.62
N LEU A 15 13.40 21.26 3.76
CA LEU A 15 13.49 19.83 3.99
C LEU A 15 12.12 19.16 3.83
N GLY A 16 11.08 19.72 4.43
CA GLY A 16 9.71 19.22 4.31
C GLY A 16 9.22 19.20 2.86
N ALA A 17 9.49 20.27 2.10
CA ALA A 17 9.11 20.36 0.69
C ALA A 17 9.84 19.31 -0.16
N VAL A 18 11.15 19.16 0.04
CA VAL A 18 11.98 18.17 -0.67
C VAL A 18 11.49 16.75 -0.39
N LEU A 19 11.18 16.40 0.86
CA LEU A 19 10.67 15.08 1.22
C LEU A 19 9.33 14.78 0.56
N MET A 20 8.43 15.76 0.46
CA MET A 20 7.15 15.58 -0.25
C MET A 20 7.35 15.41 -1.75
N ILE A 21 8.23 16.18 -2.37
CA ILE A 21 8.56 16.03 -3.80
C ILE A 21 9.13 14.64 -4.08
N ILE A 22 10.05 14.16 -3.24
CA ILE A 22 10.63 12.81 -3.36
C ILE A 22 9.53 11.75 -3.29
N GLU A 23 8.56 11.88 -2.39
CA GLU A 23 7.47 10.93 -2.29
C GLU A 23 6.59 10.89 -3.55
N MET A 24 6.35 12.05 -4.18
CA MET A 24 5.61 12.10 -5.45
C MET A 24 6.33 11.32 -6.57
N TYR A 25 7.66 11.28 -6.56
CA TYR A 25 8.44 10.51 -7.53
C TYR A 25 8.52 9.02 -7.18
N LEU A 26 8.62 8.67 -5.90
CA LEU A 26 8.74 7.27 -5.46
C LEU A 26 7.40 6.52 -5.46
N GLY A 27 6.28 7.22 -5.35
CA GLY A 27 4.94 6.69 -5.62
C GLY A 27 4.58 5.44 -4.82
N GLY A 28 4.80 5.44 -3.50
CA GLY A 28 4.42 4.28 -2.68
C GLY A 28 5.03 4.18 -1.28
N THR A 29 5.86 5.12 -0.86
CA THR A 29 6.57 5.13 0.44
C THR A 29 6.03 6.26 1.32
N ILE A 30 4.74 6.21 1.64
CA ILE A 30 3.98 7.16 2.48
C ILE A 30 4.73 7.73 3.70
N ALA A 31 5.74 7.01 4.21
CA ALA A 31 6.74 7.51 5.16
C ALA A 31 7.32 8.90 4.80
N PHE A 32 7.72 9.17 3.55
CA PHE A 32 8.30 10.47 3.18
C PHE A 32 7.27 11.60 3.22
N PHE A 33 6.00 11.30 2.90
CA PHE A 33 4.90 12.25 3.06
C PHE A 33 4.69 12.62 4.54
N PHE A 34 4.69 11.63 5.43
CA PHE A 34 4.59 11.88 6.88
C PHE A 34 5.79 12.63 7.44
N ALA A 35 7.00 12.32 6.97
CA ALA A 35 8.22 13.04 7.33
C ALA A 35 8.16 14.51 6.86
N GLY A 36 7.66 14.76 5.64
CA GLY A 36 7.43 16.11 5.14
C GLY A 36 6.46 16.90 6.01
N LEU A 37 5.29 16.32 6.33
CA LEU A 37 4.29 16.92 7.23
C LEU A 37 4.86 17.23 8.62
N ALA A 38 5.65 16.32 9.19
CA ALA A 38 6.30 16.54 10.47
C ALA A 38 7.29 17.72 10.43
N ALA A 39 8.11 17.82 9.38
CA ALA A 39 9.03 18.94 9.19
C ALA A 39 8.31 20.29 9.04
N PHE A 40 7.20 20.34 8.29
CA PHE A 40 6.38 21.54 8.17
C PHE A 40 5.74 21.95 9.50
N CYS A 41 5.22 20.99 10.25
CA CYS A 41 4.59 21.25 11.54
C CYS A 41 5.61 21.78 12.55
N LEU A 42 6.81 21.20 12.58
CA LEU A 42 7.91 21.67 13.41
C LEU A 42 8.34 23.10 13.03
N ALA A 43 8.52 23.38 11.74
CA ALA A 43 8.87 24.72 11.26
C ALA A 43 7.80 25.76 11.62
N LEU A 44 6.51 25.42 11.50
CA LEU A 44 5.40 26.28 11.93
C LEU A 44 5.45 26.55 13.45
N CYS A 45 5.67 25.53 14.27
CA CYS A 45 5.77 25.71 15.71
C CYS A 45 6.94 26.61 16.11
N MET A 46 8.08 26.52 15.40
CA MET A 46 9.22 27.42 15.60
C MET A 46 8.89 28.85 15.15
N ASN A 47 8.23 29.02 13.99
CA ASN A 47 7.90 30.33 13.44
C ASN A 47 6.93 31.13 14.33
N PHE A 48 5.95 30.46 14.92
CA PHE A 48 5.01 31.08 15.88
C PHE A 48 5.57 31.19 17.30
N ASN A 49 6.85 30.82 17.51
CA ASN A 49 7.50 30.81 18.82
C ASN A 49 6.74 29.97 19.87
N LEU A 50 5.98 28.97 19.41
CA LEU A 50 5.25 28.01 20.25
C LEU A 50 6.21 27.03 20.96
N LEU A 51 7.37 26.80 20.36
CA LEU A 51 8.43 25.94 20.88
C LEU A 51 9.78 26.65 20.71
N THR A 52 10.40 27.06 21.82
CA THR A 52 11.76 27.61 21.85
C THR A 52 12.77 26.47 21.83
N LEU A 53 13.05 25.97 20.62
CA LEU A 53 13.96 24.85 20.40
C LEU A 53 15.38 25.37 20.13
N ASN A 54 16.09 25.69 21.21
CA ASN A 54 17.43 26.26 21.15
C ASN A 54 18.52 25.25 20.72
N THR A 55 18.26 23.95 20.87
CA THR A 55 19.23 22.91 20.49
C THR A 55 18.70 22.05 19.35
N LEU A 56 19.60 21.64 18.45
CA LEU A 56 19.26 20.73 17.34
C LEU A 56 18.71 19.39 17.84
N ILE A 57 19.12 18.94 19.04
CA ILE A 57 18.62 17.68 19.63
C ILE A 57 17.12 17.77 19.92
N ASP A 58 16.66 18.92 20.43
CA ASP A 58 15.24 19.12 20.73
C ASP A 58 14.43 19.15 19.43
N GLN A 59 14.95 19.81 18.38
CA GLN A 59 14.31 19.88 17.07
C GLN A 59 14.08 18.49 16.48
N VAL A 60 15.11 17.63 16.52
CA VAL A 60 15.01 16.25 16.03
C VAL A 60 14.05 15.44 16.89
N GLY A 61 14.05 15.62 18.22
CA GLY A 61 13.11 14.96 19.12
C GLY A 61 11.65 15.28 18.80
N PHE A 62 11.32 16.56 18.63
CA PHE A 62 9.98 17.00 18.23
C PHE A 62 9.62 16.56 16.82
N PHE A 63 10.57 16.57 15.88
CA PHE A 63 10.35 16.04 14.53
C PHE A 63 9.87 14.58 14.57
N PHE A 64 10.55 13.71 15.31
CA PHE A 64 10.13 12.31 15.46
C PHE A 64 8.80 12.18 16.20
N GLY A 65 8.54 13.03 17.19
CA GLY A 65 7.24 13.10 17.86
C GLY A 65 6.10 13.42 16.89
N PHE A 66 6.25 14.47 16.06
CA PHE A 66 5.28 14.83 15.03
C PHE A 66 5.16 13.76 13.95
N PHE A 67 6.27 13.13 13.55
CA PHE A 67 6.26 12.04 12.58
C PHE A 67 5.42 10.87 13.07
N CYS A 68 5.62 10.43 14.32
CA CYS A 68 4.83 9.37 14.93
C CYS A 68 3.35 9.77 15.05
N LEU A 69 3.07 11.00 15.46
CA LEU A 69 1.71 11.53 15.59
C LEU A 69 0.98 11.53 14.25
N TRP A 70 1.60 12.09 13.20
CA TRP A 70 1.04 12.10 11.85
C TRP A 70 0.91 10.70 11.28
N SER A 71 1.90 9.83 11.52
CA SER A 71 1.84 8.43 11.09
C SER A 71 0.63 7.74 11.70
N ILE A 72 0.36 7.87 13.00
CA ILE A 72 -0.79 7.24 13.67
C ILE A 72 -2.12 7.82 13.16
N ILE A 73 -2.23 9.15 13.09
CA ILE A 73 -3.47 9.83 12.68
C ILE A 73 -3.82 9.52 11.22
N LEU A 74 -2.82 9.57 10.34
CA LEU A 74 -3.03 9.41 8.91
C LEU A 74 -2.91 7.95 8.44
N TRP A 75 -2.47 7.00 9.26
CA TRP A 75 -2.35 5.59 8.84
C TRP A 75 -3.66 5.04 8.27
N LYS A 76 -4.76 5.22 9.01
CA LYS A 76 -6.08 4.71 8.64
C LYS A 76 -6.64 5.35 7.35
N PRO A 77 -6.70 6.68 7.20
CA PRO A 77 -7.18 7.29 5.96
C PRO A 77 -6.25 6.99 4.79
N THR A 78 -4.93 6.98 4.99
CA THR A 78 -3.97 6.71 3.91
C THR A 78 -4.07 5.28 3.41
N LYS A 79 -4.26 4.31 4.32
CA LYS A 79 -4.50 2.91 3.96
C LYS A 79 -5.77 2.74 3.11
N TYR A 80 -6.81 3.50 3.43
CA TYR A 80 -8.07 3.51 2.68
C TYR A 80 -7.90 4.16 1.30
N LEU A 81 -7.34 5.38 1.23
CA LEU A 81 -7.16 6.13 -0.02
C LEU A 81 -6.25 5.40 -1.01
N LEU A 82 -5.20 4.76 -0.51
CA LEU A 82 -4.24 4.03 -1.33
C LEU A 82 -4.61 2.55 -1.53
N ASN A 83 -5.77 2.11 -1.03
CA ASN A 83 -6.23 0.73 -1.16
C ASN A 83 -5.15 -0.29 -0.74
N LEU A 84 -4.33 0.06 0.26
CA LEU A 84 -3.25 -0.76 0.82
C LEU A 84 -3.89 -1.91 1.61
N GLY A 85 -4.36 -2.93 0.89
CA GLY A 85 -4.96 -4.14 1.44
C GLY A 85 -6.34 -4.51 0.91
N SER A 86 -6.98 -3.71 0.04
CA SER A 86 -8.23 -4.11 -0.62
C SER A 86 -7.89 -4.95 -1.86
N ASN A 87 -8.40 -6.18 -1.90
CA ASN A 87 -8.41 -7.03 -3.11
C ASN A 87 -9.47 -6.56 -4.13
N ASP A 88 -10.08 -5.40 -3.92
CA ASP A 88 -11.23 -4.92 -4.70
C ASP A 88 -10.87 -4.54 -6.14
N ARG A 89 -9.58 -4.47 -6.48
CA ARG A 89 -9.11 -4.36 -7.87
C ARG A 89 -9.56 -5.51 -8.79
N TYR A 90 -10.11 -6.60 -8.23
CA TYR A 90 -10.58 -7.74 -8.99
C TYR A 90 -12.09 -7.97 -8.91
N GLU A 91 -12.88 -7.05 -8.34
CA GLU A 91 -14.34 -7.20 -8.32
C GLU A 91 -14.95 -7.30 -9.73
N ASN A 92 -14.40 -6.55 -10.69
CA ASN A 92 -14.83 -6.60 -12.09
C ASN A 92 -14.51 -7.93 -12.79
N ILE A 93 -13.70 -8.79 -12.16
CA ILE A 93 -13.30 -10.10 -12.69
C ILE A 93 -14.12 -11.22 -12.03
N LYS A 94 -14.82 -10.92 -10.92
CA LYS A 94 -15.73 -11.86 -10.27
C LYS A 94 -16.90 -12.17 -11.22
N GLY A 95 -17.11 -13.46 -11.49
CA GLY A 95 -18.16 -13.96 -12.38
C GLY A 95 -17.71 -14.31 -13.79
N SER A 96 -16.48 -13.96 -14.18
CA SER A 96 -15.93 -14.36 -15.47
C SER A 96 -15.63 -15.87 -15.54
N VAL A 97 -15.83 -16.46 -16.72
CA VAL A 97 -15.49 -17.86 -17.00
C VAL A 97 -14.04 -17.94 -17.49
N ALA A 98 -13.28 -18.87 -16.91
CA ALA A 98 -11.92 -19.19 -17.31
C ALA A 98 -11.79 -20.70 -17.57
N VAL A 99 -10.76 -21.10 -18.29
CA VAL A 99 -10.51 -22.52 -18.63
C VAL A 99 -9.29 -23.02 -17.86
N VAL A 100 -9.38 -24.20 -17.26
CA VAL A 100 -8.26 -24.82 -16.55
C VAL A 100 -7.17 -25.21 -17.55
N TYR A 101 -5.98 -24.63 -17.39
CA TYR A 101 -4.82 -24.89 -18.27
C TYR A 101 -3.90 -25.98 -17.71
N SER A 102 -3.76 -26.05 -16.38
CA SER A 102 -2.97 -27.08 -15.70
C SER A 102 -3.66 -28.46 -15.71
N ASN A 103 -2.89 -29.53 -15.55
CA ASN A 103 -3.39 -30.90 -15.61
C ASN A 103 -4.45 -31.18 -14.52
N THR A 104 -4.24 -30.66 -13.31
CA THR A 104 -5.15 -30.88 -12.18
C THR A 104 -5.09 -29.71 -11.19
N ILE A 105 -6.25 -29.18 -10.78
CA ILE A 105 -6.35 -28.25 -9.63
C ILE A 105 -7.05 -28.99 -8.50
N SER A 106 -6.41 -29.04 -7.32
CA SER A 106 -6.91 -29.70 -6.11
C SER A 106 -6.67 -28.79 -4.89
N ASP A 107 -7.35 -29.03 -3.77
CA ASP A 107 -7.26 -28.22 -2.54
C ASP A 107 -5.80 -28.08 -2.03
N LYS A 108 -4.94 -29.06 -2.33
CA LYS A 108 -3.51 -29.07 -1.97
C LYS A 108 -2.58 -28.42 -3.00
N ASN A 109 -2.97 -28.31 -4.27
CA ASN A 109 -2.09 -27.87 -5.35
C ASN A 109 -2.62 -26.61 -6.04
N LEU A 110 -1.76 -25.59 -6.12
CA LEU A 110 -1.99 -24.43 -6.96
C LEU A 110 -2.02 -24.88 -8.42
N GLY A 111 -3.06 -24.48 -9.14
CA GLY A 111 -3.21 -24.74 -10.56
C GLY A 111 -3.04 -23.48 -11.39
N GLU A 112 -3.20 -23.62 -12.69
CA GLU A 112 -3.17 -22.51 -13.64
C GLU A 112 -4.45 -22.52 -14.46
N ILE A 113 -5.03 -21.34 -14.62
CA ILE A 113 -6.18 -21.09 -15.48
C ILE A 113 -5.76 -20.16 -16.61
N LYS A 114 -6.38 -20.32 -17.77
CA LYS A 114 -6.30 -19.37 -18.87
C LYS A 114 -7.54 -18.49 -18.83
N TRP A 115 -7.33 -17.19 -18.61
CA TRP A 115 -8.38 -16.18 -18.62
C TRP A 115 -8.00 -15.06 -19.58
N SER A 116 -8.86 -14.77 -20.56
CA SER A 116 -8.64 -13.74 -21.59
C SER A 116 -7.27 -13.83 -22.29
N GLY A 117 -6.77 -15.05 -22.51
CA GLY A 117 -5.47 -15.29 -23.16
C GLY A 117 -4.26 -15.33 -22.20
N ALA A 118 -4.37 -14.82 -20.97
CA ALA A 118 -3.31 -14.85 -19.97
C ALA A 118 -3.38 -16.11 -19.10
N VAL A 119 -2.20 -16.63 -18.69
CA VAL A 119 -2.08 -17.75 -17.76
C VAL A 119 -1.94 -17.19 -16.34
N CYS A 120 -2.90 -17.53 -15.48
CA CYS A 120 -2.99 -17.02 -14.12
C CYS A 120 -2.97 -18.17 -13.12
N LYS A 121 -2.34 -17.94 -11.95
CA LYS A 121 -2.36 -18.92 -10.85
C LYS A 121 -3.74 -18.97 -10.23
N ALA A 122 -4.26 -20.17 -10.00
CA ALA A 122 -5.59 -20.39 -9.46
C ALA A 122 -5.60 -21.41 -8.31
N LYS A 123 -6.54 -21.21 -7.39
CA LYS A 123 -6.82 -22.09 -6.26
C LYS A 123 -8.33 -22.36 -6.20
N LEU A 124 -8.68 -23.57 -5.77
CA LEU A 124 -10.08 -23.96 -5.58
C LEU A 124 -10.72 -23.17 -4.43
N ALA A 125 -11.96 -22.73 -4.62
CA ALA A 125 -12.75 -22.13 -3.55
C ALA A 125 -13.05 -23.13 -2.42
N ASN A 126 -13.04 -22.66 -1.17
CA ASN A 126 -13.34 -23.48 0.02
C ASN A 126 -14.72 -24.18 -0.04
N SER A 127 -15.66 -23.64 -0.81
CA SER A 127 -16.99 -24.23 -1.00
C SER A 127 -16.97 -25.54 -1.81
N ASN A 128 -15.86 -25.85 -2.48
CA ASN A 128 -15.77 -26.94 -3.44
C ASN A 128 -14.60 -27.92 -3.18
N LYS A 129 -14.04 -27.96 -1.95
CA LYS A 129 -12.84 -28.73 -1.56
C LYS A 129 -12.78 -30.20 -2.00
N LYS A 130 -13.90 -30.84 -2.35
CA LYS A 130 -13.96 -32.22 -2.84
C LYS A 130 -13.86 -32.37 -4.36
N ASN A 131 -13.91 -31.29 -5.13
CA ASN A 131 -13.89 -31.34 -6.59
C ASN A 131 -12.47 -31.22 -7.14
N ILE A 132 -12.09 -32.20 -7.95
CA ILE A 132 -10.85 -32.19 -8.72
C ILE A 132 -11.19 -31.59 -10.08
N LEU A 133 -10.59 -30.45 -10.41
CA LEU A 133 -10.75 -29.84 -11.73
C LEU A 133 -9.69 -30.40 -12.67
N LYS A 134 -10.11 -30.82 -13.86
CA LYS A 134 -9.23 -31.34 -14.91
C LYS A 134 -8.95 -30.28 -15.96
N LYS A 135 -7.86 -30.46 -16.70
CA LYS A 135 -7.53 -29.62 -17.86
C LYS A 135 -8.72 -29.53 -18.82
N GLY A 136 -9.09 -28.32 -19.20
CA GLY A 136 -10.21 -28.04 -20.09
C GLY A 136 -11.56 -27.79 -19.40
N ASP A 137 -11.67 -27.97 -18.09
CA ASP A 137 -12.90 -27.62 -17.36
C ASP A 137 -13.13 -26.11 -17.35
N ASN A 138 -14.39 -25.71 -17.52
CA ASN A 138 -14.84 -24.33 -17.34
C ASN A 138 -15.00 -24.03 -15.85
N VAL A 139 -14.41 -22.92 -15.41
CA VAL A 139 -14.44 -22.48 -14.02
C VAL A 139 -14.87 -21.02 -13.92
N LYS A 140 -15.62 -20.69 -12.88
CA LYS A 140 -16.04 -19.32 -12.58
C LYS A 140 -15.09 -18.71 -11.56
N ILE A 141 -14.64 -17.48 -11.81
CA ILE A 141 -13.78 -16.75 -10.88
C ILE A 141 -14.67 -16.13 -9.79
N CYS A 142 -14.50 -16.56 -8.54
CA CYS A 142 -15.26 -16.02 -7.40
C CYS A 142 -14.57 -14.79 -6.79
N SER A 143 -13.24 -14.77 -6.80
CA SER A 143 -12.43 -13.71 -6.19
C SER A 143 -10.97 -13.85 -6.61
N VAL A 144 -10.15 -12.84 -6.36
CA VAL A 144 -8.69 -12.91 -6.51
C VAL A 144 -8.07 -12.46 -5.20
N LYS A 145 -7.10 -13.24 -4.70
CA LYS A 145 -6.38 -12.96 -3.46
C LYS A 145 -4.89 -13.10 -3.70
N ASN A 146 -4.12 -12.04 -3.47
CA ASN A 146 -2.66 -12.02 -3.63
C ASN A 146 -2.19 -12.57 -4.99
N ASN A 147 -2.80 -12.11 -6.09
CA ASN A 147 -2.51 -12.56 -7.45
C ASN A 147 -2.81 -14.05 -7.72
N VAL A 148 -3.61 -14.69 -6.86
CA VAL A 148 -4.14 -16.04 -7.05
C VAL A 148 -5.65 -15.96 -7.22
N PHE A 149 -6.14 -16.50 -8.33
CA PHE A 149 -7.55 -16.56 -8.66
C PHE A 149 -8.24 -17.66 -7.87
N ILE A 150 -9.32 -17.32 -7.17
CA ILE A 150 -10.16 -18.29 -6.45
C ILE A 150 -11.28 -18.67 -7.40
N VAL A 151 -11.32 -19.96 -7.77
CA VAL A 151 -12.24 -20.47 -8.79
C VAL A 151 -13.16 -21.57 -8.26
N GLU A 152 -14.37 -21.62 -8.79
CA GLU A 152 -15.35 -22.68 -8.59
C GLU A 152 -15.69 -23.36 -9.91
N LYS A 153 -16.13 -24.62 -9.86
CA LYS A 153 -16.58 -25.32 -11.07
C LYS A 153 -17.82 -24.62 -11.63
N TYR A 154 -17.81 -24.28 -12.91
CA TYR A 154 -19.01 -23.81 -13.61
C TYR A 154 -19.86 -25.05 -13.91
N SER A 155 -21.08 -25.09 -13.35
CA SER A 155 -22.02 -26.20 -13.58
C SER A 155 -22.75 -26.05 -14.91
#